data_AF-A0A5B7E3N6-F1
#
_entry.id   AF-A0A5B7E3N6-F1
#
_cell.length_a   1.000
_cell.length_b   1.000
_cell.length_c   1.000
_cell.angle_alpha   90.00
_cell.angle_beta   90.00
_cell.angle_gamma   90.00
#
_symmetry.space_group_name_H-M   'P 1'
#
loop_
_entity.id
_entity.type
_entity.pdbx_description
1 polymer ?
#
loop_
_entity_poly.entity_id
_entity_poly.type
_entity_poly.pdbx_seq_one_letter_code
_entity_poly.pdbx_strand_id
1 'polypeptide(L)'
;MEMTSLFGTFSRDEMREREGTSRKKAKEEEEKRKREAAKPGSHARELNPYYKDGGTGLPQEQQKAVPAPAAAASQITGLDAGWLRKALQRAKEQASSEGRSLEEIAAQRWGGWFSQKFLRPSEEPSKSSALSQRFQKPGNDDFSR
;
A
#
# COMPACT_ATOMS: atom_id res chain seq x y z
N MET A 1 56.76 -2.08 54.67
CA MET A 1 56.21 -1.58 53.39
C MET A 1 55.56 -2.77 52.71
N GLU A 2 54.24 -2.91 52.82
CA GLU A 2 53.52 -3.94 52.08
C GLU A 2 53.45 -3.52 50.61
N MET A 3 54.06 -4.33 49.73
CA MET A 3 53.99 -4.09 48.29
C MET A 3 52.65 -4.63 47.82
N THR A 4 51.69 -3.74 47.55
CA THR A 4 50.44 -4.08 46.86
C THR A 4 50.80 -4.58 45.45
N SER A 5 50.74 -5.89 45.27
CA SER A 5 50.87 -6.56 43.98
C SER A 5 49.95 -5.90 42.95
N LEU A 6 50.54 -5.39 41.87
CA LEU A 6 49.85 -4.72 40.76
C LEU A 6 48.98 -5.69 39.92
N PHE A 7 49.08 -6.99 40.17
CA PHE A 7 48.25 -8.02 39.55
C PHE A 7 47.39 -8.68 40.63
N GLY A 8 46.08 -8.43 40.58
CA GLY A 8 45.11 -9.10 41.44
C GLY A 8 45.10 -10.59 41.14
N THR A 9 45.44 -11.41 42.13
CA THR A 9 45.42 -12.87 42.01
C THR A 9 43.98 -13.37 42.18
N PHE A 10 43.21 -13.37 41.09
CA PHE A 10 41.89 -13.99 41.08
C PHE A 10 42.02 -15.52 41.12
N SER A 11 41.26 -16.17 41.99
CA SER A 11 41.21 -17.64 42.03
C SER A 11 40.55 -18.19 40.76
N ARG A 12 40.91 -19.41 40.35
CA ARG A 12 40.33 -20.07 39.17
C ARG A 12 38.80 -20.22 39.27
N ASP A 13 38.27 -20.38 40.48
CA ASP A 13 36.82 -20.40 40.72
C ASP A 13 36.19 -19.00 40.55
N GLU A 14 36.86 -17.95 41.01
CA GLU A 14 36.39 -16.57 40.86
C GLU A 14 36.34 -16.13 39.38
N MET A 15 37.32 -16.54 38.58
CA MET A 15 37.27 -16.34 37.13
C MET A 15 36.09 -17.09 36.48
N ARG A 16 35.80 -18.32 36.90
CA ARG A 16 34.65 -19.10 36.38
C ARG A 16 33.31 -18.47 36.76
N GLU A 17 33.18 -17.96 37.98
CA GLU A 17 31.98 -17.25 38.43
C GLU A 17 31.77 -15.94 37.67
N ARG A 18 32.85 -15.18 37.42
CA ARG A 18 32.81 -13.95 36.63
C ARG A 18 32.42 -14.20 35.16
N GLU A 19 32.98 -15.24 34.54
CA GLU A 19 32.58 -15.62 33.17
C GLU A 19 31.14 -16.17 33.12
N GLY A 20 30.74 -16.95 34.13
CA GLY A 20 29.38 -17.47 34.25
C GLY A 20 28.33 -16.37 34.41
N THR A 21 28.62 -15.35 35.22
CA THR A 21 27.75 -14.18 35.39
C THR A 21 27.71 -13.29 34.15
N SER A 22 28.85 -13.05 33.49
CA SER A 22 28.89 -12.33 32.21
C SER A 22 28.10 -13.04 31.11
N ARG A 23 28.22 -14.37 30.98
CA ARG A 23 27.41 -15.15 30.01
C ARG A 23 25.92 -15.10 30.33
N LYS A 24 25.54 -15.18 31.61
CA LYS A 24 24.14 -15.05 32.03
C LYS A 24 23.57 -13.68 31.66
N LYS A 25 24.30 -12.59 31.94
CA LYS A 25 23.90 -11.22 31.56
C LYS A 25 23.77 -11.04 30.05
N ALA A 26 24.73 -11.54 29.27
CA ALA A 26 24.67 -11.48 27.81
C ALA A 26 23.45 -12.24 27.26
N LYS A 27 23.14 -13.42 27.83
CA LYS A 27 21.97 -14.20 27.43
C LYS A 27 20.66 -13.48 27.78
N GLU A 28 20.59 -12.84 28.93
CA GLU A 28 19.42 -12.06 29.36
C GLU A 28 19.19 -10.82 28.46
N GLU A 29 20.27 -10.14 28.08
CA GLU A 29 20.23 -9.00 27.15
C GLU A 29 19.78 -9.42 25.74
N GLU A 30 20.27 -10.57 25.25
CA GLU A 30 19.85 -11.13 23.97
C GLU A 30 18.35 -11.49 23.96
N GLU A 31 17.86 -12.12 25.03
CA GLU A 31 16.44 -12.44 25.21
C GLU A 31 15.58 -11.18 25.28
N LYS A 32 16.05 -10.13 25.97
CA LYS A 32 15.37 -8.85 26.03
C LYS A 32 15.28 -8.20 24.65
N ARG A 33 16.38 -8.21 23.89
CA ARG A 33 16.43 -7.70 22.51
C ARG A 33 15.52 -8.48 21.57
N LYS A 34 15.45 -9.81 21.72
CA LYS A 34 14.50 -10.66 20.96
C LYS A 34 13.05 -10.30 21.30
N ARG A 35 12.72 -10.13 22.58
CA ARG A 35 11.38 -9.72 23.02
C ARG A 35 11.00 -8.35 22.49
N GLU A 36 11.95 -7.42 22.40
CA GLU A 36 11.72 -6.09 21.83
C GLU A 36 11.53 -6.14 20.32
N ALA A 37 12.32 -6.94 19.60
CA ALA A 37 12.20 -7.15 18.15
C ALA A 37 10.96 -7.97 17.74
N ALA A 38 10.38 -8.75 18.66
CA ALA A 38 9.14 -9.48 18.43
C ALA A 38 7.88 -8.63 18.64
N LYS A 39 8.02 -7.40 19.16
CA LYS A 39 6.86 -6.50 19.30
C LYS A 39 6.43 -6.01 17.92
N PRO A 40 5.12 -6.00 17.63
CA PRO A 40 4.61 -5.29 16.45
C PRO A 40 4.94 -3.79 16.57
N GLY A 41 5.28 -3.13 15.48
CA GLY A 41 5.78 -1.75 15.47
C GLY A 41 7.30 -1.61 15.61
N SER A 42 8.04 -2.70 15.85
CA SER A 42 9.48 -2.67 16.13
C SER A 42 10.37 -2.67 14.87
N HIS A 43 9.86 -3.10 13.72
CA HIS A 43 10.65 -3.19 12.50
C HIS A 43 10.74 -1.83 11.79
N ALA A 44 11.96 -1.45 11.38
CA ALA A 44 12.21 -0.18 10.69
C ALA A 44 11.50 -0.04 9.33
N ARG A 45 10.97 -1.13 8.78
CA ARG A 45 10.27 -1.18 7.48
C ARG A 45 8.78 -1.51 7.63
N GLU A 46 8.21 -1.35 8.82
CA GLU A 46 6.78 -1.56 9.00
C GLU A 46 5.97 -0.51 8.25
N LEU A 47 5.23 -0.99 7.25
CA LEU A 47 4.33 -0.15 6.44
C LEU A 47 2.92 -0.10 7.02
N ASN A 48 2.63 -0.85 8.09
CA ASN A 48 1.31 -0.84 8.71
C ASN A 48 1.08 0.49 9.46
N PRO A 49 0.11 1.34 9.05
CA PRO A 49 -0.15 2.61 9.73
C PRO A 49 -0.63 2.43 11.17
N TYR A 50 -1.27 1.31 11.48
CA TYR A 50 -1.93 1.05 12.77
C TYR A 50 -1.00 0.45 13.83
N TYR A 51 0.26 0.19 13.50
CA TYR A 51 1.30 -0.18 14.48
C TYR A 51 2.12 1.02 14.96
N LYS A 52 1.82 2.23 14.48
CA LYS A 52 2.39 3.46 15.04
C LYS A 52 1.99 3.61 16.51
N ASP A 53 2.90 4.17 17.30
CA ASP A 53 2.71 4.47 18.73
C ASP A 53 2.31 3.28 19.61
N GLY A 54 2.65 2.05 19.19
CA GLY A 54 2.32 0.82 19.93
C GLY A 54 0.86 0.35 19.75
N GLY A 55 0.23 0.74 18.64
CA GLY A 55 -1.13 0.31 18.29
C GLY A 55 -1.28 -1.19 18.05
N THR A 56 -2.53 -1.66 17.98
CA THR A 56 -2.86 -3.10 17.83
C THR A 56 -2.82 -3.60 16.39
N GLY A 57 -2.48 -2.74 15.42
CA GLY A 57 -2.44 -3.10 13.99
C GLY A 57 -3.79 -3.17 13.33
N LEU A 58 -4.86 -2.87 14.07
CA LEU A 58 -6.23 -2.83 13.59
C LEU A 58 -6.78 -1.40 13.74
N PRO A 59 -7.60 -0.92 12.79
CA PRO A 59 -8.38 0.28 12.99
C PRO A 59 -9.24 0.10 14.25
N GLN A 60 -9.18 1.06 15.18
CA GLN A 60 -10.07 1.03 16.34
C GLN A 60 -11.51 1.20 15.85
N GLU A 61 -12.40 0.32 16.31
CA GLU A 61 -13.84 0.45 16.12
C GLU A 61 -14.37 1.59 17.02
N GLN A 62 -13.92 2.81 16.75
CA GLN A 62 -14.53 3.98 17.36
C GLN A 62 -15.88 4.17 16.66
N GLN A 63 -16.94 3.94 17.43
CA GLN A 63 -18.26 4.49 17.21
C GLN A 63 -18.17 6.02 17.14
N LYS A 64 -17.64 6.54 16.04
CA LYS A 64 -17.69 7.95 15.69
C LYS A 64 -17.98 7.97 14.21
N ALA A 65 -19.24 8.27 13.92
CA ALA A 65 -19.66 8.90 12.69
C ALA A 65 -18.86 10.20 12.49
N VAL A 66 -17.62 10.06 12.04
CA VAL A 66 -16.93 11.10 11.29
C VAL A 66 -17.33 10.83 9.84
N PRO A 67 -17.83 11.81 9.08
CA PRO A 67 -18.08 11.58 7.67
C PRO A 67 -16.74 11.16 7.06
N ALA A 68 -16.66 9.88 6.67
CA ALA A 68 -15.55 9.38 5.90
C ALA A 68 -15.32 10.38 4.75
N PRO A 69 -14.13 10.97 4.59
CA PRO A 69 -13.90 11.84 3.45
C PRO A 69 -13.79 10.95 2.22
N ALA A 70 -14.92 10.47 1.67
CA ALA A 70 -15.11 9.86 0.34
C ALA A 70 -14.00 8.92 -0.18
N ALA A 71 -13.16 8.34 0.69
CA ALA A 71 -11.95 7.62 0.30
C ALA A 71 -12.20 6.13 0.11
N ALA A 72 -13.39 5.64 0.46
CA ALA A 72 -13.81 4.28 0.17
C ALA A 72 -14.19 4.07 -1.32
N ALA A 73 -14.42 5.14 -2.08
CA ALA A 73 -14.65 5.07 -3.54
C ALA A 73 -13.35 5.15 -4.36
N SER A 74 -12.19 5.13 -3.67
CA SER A 74 -10.88 5.36 -4.24
C SER A 74 -9.99 4.13 -4.14
N GLN A 75 -10.52 2.95 -4.44
CA GLN A 75 -9.72 1.73 -4.58
C GLN A 75 -8.76 1.75 -5.79
N ILE A 76 -8.64 2.89 -6.49
CA ILE A 76 -7.75 3.12 -7.64
C ILE A 76 -7.02 4.47 -7.54
N THR A 77 -6.99 5.16 -6.39
CA THR A 77 -6.31 6.47 -6.30
C THR A 77 -4.80 6.39 -6.06
N GLY A 78 -4.16 5.37 -6.59
CA GLY A 78 -2.70 5.30 -6.71
C GLY A 78 -2.22 5.15 -8.14
N LEU A 79 -3.13 4.93 -9.10
CA LEU A 79 -2.77 4.71 -10.49
C LEU A 79 -2.98 6.01 -11.24
N ASP A 80 -1.87 6.59 -11.71
CA ASP A 80 -1.90 7.72 -12.63
C ASP A 80 -2.86 7.41 -13.79
N ALA A 81 -3.82 8.29 -14.05
CA ALA A 81 -4.78 8.13 -15.15
C ALA A 81 -4.06 7.94 -16.49
N GLY A 82 -2.85 8.50 -16.64
CA GLY A 82 -1.99 8.27 -17.80
C GLY A 82 -1.53 6.81 -17.92
N TRP A 83 -1.21 6.15 -16.81
CA TRP A 83 -0.84 4.74 -16.79
C TRP A 83 -2.01 3.85 -17.18
N LEU A 84 -3.21 4.11 -16.64
CA LEU A 84 -4.41 3.33 -16.96
C LEU A 84 -4.76 3.42 -18.46
N ARG A 85 -4.69 4.61 -19.05
CA ARG A 85 -4.91 4.82 -20.50
C ARG A 85 -3.92 4.03 -21.34
N LYS A 86 -2.61 4.12 -21.03
CA LYS A 86 -1.55 3.38 -21.76
C LYS A 86 -1.69 1.87 -21.57
N ALA A 87 -2.05 1.44 -20.37
CA ALA A 87 -2.26 0.04 -20.04
C ALA A 87 -3.42 -0.55 -20.86
N LEU A 88 -4.55 0.17 -20.94
CA LEU A 88 -5.69 -0.21 -21.77
C LEU A 88 -5.34 -0.21 -23.26
N GLN A 89 -4.57 0.76 -23.74
CA GLN A 89 -4.11 0.78 -25.13
C GLN A 89 -3.28 -0.46 -25.48
N ARG A 90 -2.31 -0.84 -24.64
CA ARG A 90 -1.52 -2.07 -24.85
C ARG A 90 -2.38 -3.33 -24.83
N ALA A 91 -3.37 -3.38 -23.95
CA ALA A 91 -4.30 -4.52 -23.91
C ALA A 91 -5.11 -4.63 -25.22
N LYS A 92 -5.52 -3.50 -25.82
CA LYS A 92 -6.17 -3.46 -27.14
C LYS A 92 -5.24 -3.92 -28.25
N GLU A 93 -4.01 -3.45 -28.28
CA GLU A 93 -3.01 -3.86 -29.28
C GLU A 93 -2.74 -5.37 -29.19
N GLN A 94 -2.63 -5.91 -27.98
CA GLN A 94 -2.44 -7.33 -27.75
C GLN A 94 -3.66 -8.17 -28.15
N ALA A 95 -4.87 -7.70 -27.82
CA ALA A 95 -6.12 -8.34 -28.25
C ALA A 95 -6.20 -8.43 -29.79
N SER A 96 -5.87 -7.34 -30.49
CA SER A 96 -5.82 -7.32 -31.96
C SER A 96 -4.72 -8.22 -32.53
N SER A 97 -3.55 -8.28 -31.90
CA SER A 97 -2.43 -9.11 -32.37
C SER A 97 -2.67 -10.61 -32.16
N GLU A 98 -3.33 -11.00 -31.06
CA GLU A 98 -3.61 -12.40 -30.74
C GLU A 98 -4.97 -12.87 -31.27
N GLY A 99 -5.80 -11.96 -31.80
CA GLY A 99 -7.16 -12.26 -32.24
C GLY A 99 -8.11 -12.64 -31.10
N ARG A 100 -7.82 -12.19 -29.87
CA ARG A 100 -8.61 -12.50 -28.67
C ARG A 100 -9.46 -11.32 -28.23
N SER A 101 -10.46 -11.57 -27.38
CA SER A 101 -11.26 -10.49 -26.81
C SER A 101 -10.44 -9.66 -25.82
N LEU A 102 -10.69 -8.34 -25.79
CA LEU A 102 -10.05 -7.45 -24.81
C LEU A 102 -10.36 -7.90 -23.37
N GLU A 103 -11.57 -8.47 -23.16
CA GLU A 103 -12.01 -8.97 -21.86
C GLU A 103 -11.16 -10.15 -21.37
N GLU A 104 -10.81 -11.07 -22.26
CA GLU A 104 -9.97 -12.24 -21.97
C GLU A 104 -8.54 -11.81 -21.63
N ILE A 105 -7.95 -10.91 -22.42
CA ILE A 105 -6.61 -10.35 -22.16
C ILE A 105 -6.58 -9.59 -20.82
N ALA A 106 -7.60 -8.77 -20.54
CA ALA A 106 -7.69 -8.05 -19.28
C ALA A 106 -7.96 -8.98 -18.09
N ALA A 107 -8.77 -10.02 -18.25
CA ALA A 107 -9.02 -11.02 -17.22
C ALA A 107 -7.76 -11.82 -16.88
N GLN A 108 -6.95 -12.18 -17.88
CA GLN A 108 -5.68 -12.86 -17.68
C GLN A 108 -4.65 -11.97 -16.97
N ARG A 109 -4.61 -10.68 -17.32
CA ARG A 109 -3.56 -9.75 -16.85
C ARG A 109 -3.88 -9.07 -15.52
N TRP A 110 -5.13 -8.65 -15.32
CA TRP A 110 -5.58 -7.86 -14.17
C TRP A 110 -6.69 -8.56 -13.37
N GLY A 111 -7.13 -9.75 -13.81
CA GLY A 111 -8.17 -10.52 -13.16
C GLY A 111 -9.58 -10.23 -13.69
N GLY A 112 -10.48 -11.20 -13.53
CA GLY A 112 -11.86 -11.11 -14.01
C GLY A 112 -12.68 -9.99 -13.37
N TRP A 113 -12.42 -9.63 -12.10
CA TRP A 113 -13.09 -8.51 -11.44
C TRP A 113 -12.77 -7.18 -12.14
N PHE A 114 -11.50 -6.96 -12.49
CA PHE A 114 -11.07 -5.77 -13.21
C PHE A 114 -11.72 -5.74 -14.60
N SER A 115 -11.68 -6.85 -15.32
CA SER A 115 -12.29 -6.97 -16.65
C SER A 115 -13.79 -6.64 -16.62
N GLN A 116 -14.54 -7.21 -15.67
CA GLN A 116 -15.96 -6.92 -15.52
C GLN A 116 -16.25 -5.46 -15.12
N LYS A 117 -15.48 -4.87 -14.19
CA LYS A 117 -15.75 -3.52 -13.69
C LYS A 117 -15.32 -2.40 -14.65
N PHE A 118 -14.23 -2.58 -15.39
CA PHE A 118 -13.62 -1.52 -16.20
C PHE A 118 -13.83 -1.67 -17.71
N LEU A 119 -14.08 -2.89 -18.19
CA LEU A 119 -14.21 -3.20 -19.62
C LEU A 119 -15.66 -3.51 -20.03
N ARG A 120 -16.48 -3.99 -19.09
CA ARG A 120 -17.92 -4.13 -19.25
C ARG A 120 -18.77 -2.95 -18.71
N PRO A 121 -18.48 -1.65 -18.95
CA PRO A 121 -19.43 -0.57 -18.67
C PRO A 121 -20.66 -0.48 -19.58
N SER A 122 -20.84 -1.37 -20.57
CA SER A 122 -21.77 -1.14 -21.69
C SER A 122 -22.75 -2.28 -21.94
N GLU A 123 -23.69 -2.48 -21.01
CA GLU A 123 -25.01 -3.05 -21.36
C GLU A 123 -26.18 -2.19 -20.84
N GLU A 124 -25.92 -0.98 -20.36
CA GLU A 124 -26.99 0.01 -20.21
C GLU A 124 -26.98 0.92 -21.44
N PRO A 125 -28.04 0.95 -22.27
CA PRO A 125 -28.14 1.88 -23.38
C PRO A 125 -28.24 3.30 -22.83
N SER A 126 -27.11 4.00 -22.75
CA SER A 126 -27.07 5.42 -22.43
C SER A 126 -27.80 6.21 -23.52
N LYS A 127 -29.08 6.49 -23.28
CA LYS A 127 -29.91 7.44 -24.01
C LYS A 127 -29.31 8.85 -23.85
N SER A 128 -28.36 9.23 -24.69
CA SER A 128 -27.95 10.64 -24.80
C SER A 128 -27.49 11.00 -26.21
N SER A 129 -28.32 10.71 -27.20
CA SER A 129 -28.29 11.35 -28.53
C SER A 129 -29.41 12.40 -28.63
N ALA A 130 -29.45 13.33 -27.67
CA ALA A 130 -30.48 14.38 -27.61
C ALA A 130 -29.92 15.79 -27.38
N LEU A 131 -28.66 16.05 -27.76
CA LEU A 131 -28.08 17.40 -27.68
C LEU A 131 -27.32 17.83 -28.94
N SER A 132 -27.75 17.38 -30.12
CA SER A 132 -27.18 17.83 -31.40
C SER A 132 -28.23 18.40 -32.35
N GLN A 133 -29.20 19.15 -31.83
CA GLN A 133 -30.08 20.00 -32.64
C GLN A 133 -30.50 21.24 -31.85
N ARG A 134 -29.58 22.18 -31.57
CA ARG A 134 -30.01 23.52 -31.15
C ARG A 134 -29.04 24.66 -31.38
N PHE A 135 -28.31 24.70 -32.49
CA PHE A 135 -27.71 25.97 -32.97
C PHE A 135 -27.59 25.97 -34.50
N GLN A 136 -28.73 25.99 -35.21
CA GLN A 136 -28.74 26.58 -36.55
C GLN A 136 -28.86 28.08 -36.36
N LYS A 137 -27.79 28.83 -36.65
CA LYS A 137 -27.82 30.29 -36.75
C LYS A 137 -28.78 30.67 -37.88
N PRO A 138 -29.79 31.53 -37.68
CA PRO A 138 -30.42 32.19 -38.81
C PRO A 138 -29.41 33.20 -39.39
N GLY A 139 -29.13 33.08 -40.69
CA GLY A 139 -28.42 34.10 -41.45
C GLY A 139 -29.23 35.39 -41.42
N ASN A 140 -28.58 36.49 -41.04
CA ASN A 140 -29.19 37.81 -41.06
C ASN A 140 -28.71 38.50 -42.33
N ASP A 141 -29.50 38.34 -43.39
CA ASP A 141 -29.43 39.16 -44.60
C ASP A 141 -29.95 40.58 -44.29
N ASP A 142 -29.44 41.53 -45.06
CA ASP A 142 -29.90 42.92 -45.21
C ASP A 142 -29.66 43.93 -44.08
N PHE A 143 -28.53 44.64 -44.21
CA PHE A 143 -28.46 46.07 -43.90
C PHE A 143 -27.88 46.83 -45.11
N SER A 144 -28.73 47.07 -46.11
CA SER A 144 -28.53 48.13 -47.09
C SER A 144 -29.68 49.13 -46.99
N ARG A 145 -29.40 50.27 -46.34
CA ARG A 145 -30.02 51.55 -46.69
C ARG A 145 -29.23 52.72 -46.14
#